data_AF-A0A836TCF5-F1
#
_entry.id   AF-A0A836TCF5-F1
#
_cell.length_a   1.000
_cell.length_b   1.000
_cell.length_c   1.000
_cell.angle_alpha   90.00
_cell.angle_beta   90.00
_cell.angle_gamma   90.00
#
_symmetry.space_group_name_H-M   'P 1'
#
loop_
_entity.id
_entity.type
_entity.pdbx_description
1 polymer ?
#
loop_
_entity_poly.entity_id
_entity_poly.type
_entity_poly.pdbx_seq_one_letter_code
_entity_poly.pdbx_strand_id
1 'polypeptide(L)'
;MLIFVFLQFSSELSDTIWNIRKQPGKLLVLGGGPIGSELTQAFARLGCDVTQVQRNKRLLPKEDPEVSQMVLESFQKDGINVLLQHTPKKFFKREGKDFLECEHNGSSVEIPFDTLLVALGRKANTTGFGLEELGVELSPRGTIQVDETMRTNIPNIYACGDVAGPYQFTHIAAHQAWYCAVNSMISPFWGFKVDYSTVPWSTFTDPEVARSGLNELEAKEQGIPYEVTTYGIDDLDRAIADEAAYGTVKVLTVPGKDKILGVTIAGLHAGDIIAEYIAAMKHGFGMNKILGTIHIYPTLAESNKFAAGNWKKNNVTEKTLAWGERINRWRRDYF
;
A
#
# COMPACT_ATOMS: atom_id res chain seq x y z
N MET A 1 -9.87 9.92 19.01
CA MET A 1 -9.47 10.33 20.37
C MET A 1 -9.16 9.07 21.19
N LEU A 2 -7.99 8.46 20.93
CA LEU A 2 -7.31 7.64 21.93
C LEU A 2 -6.30 8.61 22.54
N ILE A 3 -6.69 9.10 23.71
CA ILE A 3 -5.97 10.10 24.49
C ILE A 3 -4.62 9.50 24.86
N PHE A 4 -3.54 10.28 24.66
CA PHE A 4 -2.25 10.08 25.30
C PHE A 4 -2.47 10.05 26.81
N VAL A 5 -2.76 8.89 27.36
CA VAL A 5 -2.60 8.63 28.78
C VAL A 5 -1.12 8.36 28.96
N PHE A 6 -0.46 9.18 29.78
CA PHE A 6 0.92 8.99 30.23
C PHE A 6 1.25 7.51 30.38
N LEU A 7 1.97 6.94 29.41
CA LEU A 7 2.35 5.54 29.46
C LEU A 7 3.48 5.43 30.48
N GLN A 8 3.15 4.89 31.66
CA GLN A 8 4.11 4.46 32.68
C GLN A 8 4.79 3.13 32.27
N PHE A 9 5.01 2.98 30.96
CA PHE A 9 5.43 1.79 30.23
C PHE A 9 6.55 2.20 29.26
N SER A 10 7.46 1.29 28.91
CA SER A 10 8.36 1.48 27.77
C SER A 10 7.55 1.43 26.46
N SER A 11 7.08 2.60 26.03
CA SER A 11 6.32 2.78 24.80
C SER A 11 7.15 3.49 23.73
N GLU A 12 7.17 2.93 22.53
CA GLU A 12 7.81 3.48 21.36
C GLU A 12 6.76 3.87 20.31
N LEU A 13 7.02 4.97 19.63
CA LEU A 13 6.35 5.36 18.39
C LEU A 13 7.22 4.95 17.21
N SER A 14 6.67 4.97 15.99
CA SER A 14 7.45 4.77 14.75
C SER A 14 8.67 5.69 14.64
N ASP A 15 8.66 6.80 15.37
CA ASP A 15 9.65 7.86 15.27
C ASP A 15 10.76 7.67 16.32
N THR A 16 10.45 6.99 17.43
CA THR A 16 11.38 6.77 18.55
C THR A 16 12.02 5.39 18.52
N ILE A 17 11.39 4.42 17.84
CA ILE A 17 11.84 3.02 17.74
C ILE A 17 13.27 2.88 17.20
N TRP A 18 13.72 3.81 16.35
CA TRP A 18 15.07 3.83 15.78
C TRP A 18 16.18 4.12 16.81
N ASN A 19 15.82 4.62 17.99
CA ASN A 19 16.77 4.98 19.03
C ASN A 19 17.00 3.87 20.07
N ILE A 20 16.24 2.78 20.01
CA ILE A 20 16.42 1.69 20.97
C ILE A 20 17.81 1.06 20.80
N ARG A 21 18.43 0.70 21.93
CA ARG A 21 19.76 0.06 21.96
C ARG A 21 19.72 -1.37 22.51
N LYS A 22 18.60 -1.72 23.15
CA LYS A 22 18.35 -3.04 23.70
C LYS A 22 17.22 -3.69 22.91
N GLN A 23 17.44 -4.92 22.48
CA GLN A 23 16.42 -5.72 21.82
C GLN A 23 15.24 -5.96 22.77
N PRO A 24 13.99 -5.67 22.36
CA PRO A 24 12.80 -6.04 23.12
C PRO A 24 12.71 -7.57 23.29
N GLY A 25 12.31 -8.03 24.48
CA GLY A 25 11.94 -9.43 24.69
C GLY A 25 10.60 -9.71 24.00
N LYS A 26 9.52 -9.26 24.64
CA LYS A 26 8.15 -9.29 24.10
C LYS A 26 7.72 -7.94 23.56
N LEU A 27 7.65 -7.84 22.23
CA LEU A 27 7.19 -6.64 21.54
C LEU A 27 5.70 -6.76 21.20
N LEU A 28 4.89 -5.87 21.76
CA LEU A 28 3.49 -5.71 21.40
C LEU A 28 3.35 -4.58 20.39
N VAL A 29 2.80 -4.87 19.21
CA VAL A 29 2.54 -3.88 18.16
C VAL A 29 1.05 -3.62 18.04
N LEU A 30 0.62 -2.37 18.18
CA LEU A 30 -0.76 -1.95 17.95
C LEU A 30 -0.92 -1.34 16.55
N GLY A 31 -1.67 -2.02 15.69
CA GLY A 31 -2.04 -1.56 14.36
C GLY A 31 -1.50 -2.44 13.24
N GLY A 32 -2.41 -2.90 12.37
CA GLY A 32 -2.12 -3.69 11.17
C GLY A 32 -2.06 -2.86 9.89
N GLY A 33 -1.60 -1.60 9.97
CA GLY A 33 -1.31 -0.75 8.81
C GLY A 33 0.09 -0.99 8.26
N PRO A 34 0.56 -0.19 7.27
CA PRO A 34 1.84 -0.40 6.61
C PRO A 34 3.02 -0.39 7.58
N ILE A 35 3.20 0.73 8.30
CA ILE A 35 4.27 0.92 9.29
C ILE A 35 4.24 -0.16 10.37
N GLY A 36 3.05 -0.48 10.88
CA GLY A 36 2.90 -1.51 11.90
C GLY A 36 3.31 -2.89 11.39
N SER A 37 3.01 -3.21 10.13
CA SER A 37 3.37 -4.49 9.51
C SER A 37 4.86 -4.58 9.21
N GLU A 38 5.45 -3.54 8.62
CA GLU A 38 6.90 -3.46 8.35
C GLU A 38 7.73 -3.65 9.62
N LEU A 39 7.40 -2.91 10.68
CA LEU A 39 8.13 -3.01 11.95
C LEU A 39 7.87 -4.35 12.65
N THR A 40 6.64 -4.88 12.60
CA THR A 40 6.33 -6.21 13.16
C THR A 40 7.25 -7.28 12.56
N GLN A 41 7.37 -7.31 11.23
CA GLN A 41 8.19 -8.31 10.55
C GLN A 41 9.69 -8.10 10.78
N ALA A 42 10.15 -6.85 10.72
CA ALA A 42 11.54 -6.51 10.99
C ALA A 42 11.96 -6.98 12.39
N PHE A 43 11.17 -6.69 13.42
CA PHE A 43 11.49 -7.08 14.79
C PHE A 43 11.42 -8.60 15.03
N ALA A 44 10.47 -9.30 14.39
CA ALA A 44 10.41 -10.75 14.46
C ALA A 44 11.67 -11.39 13.86
N ARG A 45 12.11 -10.90 12.68
CA ARG A 45 13.34 -11.37 12.02
C ARG A 45 14.63 -10.97 12.75
N LEU A 46 14.59 -9.91 13.56
CA LEU A 46 15.67 -9.56 14.50
C LEU A 46 15.65 -10.42 15.78
N GLY A 47 14.66 -11.31 15.96
CA GLY A 47 14.57 -12.28 17.05
C GLY A 47 13.71 -11.85 18.25
N CYS A 48 12.85 -10.84 18.10
CA CYS A 48 11.87 -10.48 19.15
C CYS A 48 10.66 -11.43 19.14
N ASP A 49 10.08 -11.68 20.32
CA ASP A 49 8.75 -12.30 20.43
C ASP A 49 7.70 -11.23 20.16
N VAL A 50 7.14 -11.24 18.94
CA VAL A 50 6.24 -10.18 18.47
C VAL A 50 4.79 -10.65 18.50
N THR A 51 3.94 -9.88 19.19
CA THR A 51 2.48 -9.98 19.09
C THR A 51 1.93 -8.72 18.43
N GLN A 52 1.26 -8.85 17.30
CA GLN A 52 0.61 -7.73 16.61
C GLN A 52 -0.90 -7.78 16.81
N VAL A 53 -1.48 -6.71 17.35
CA VAL A 53 -2.92 -6.58 17.60
C VAL A 53 -3.55 -5.63 16.59
N GLN A 54 -4.64 -6.07 15.98
CA GLN A 54 -5.38 -5.30 14.99
C GLN A 54 -6.90 -5.48 15.19
N ARG A 55 -7.63 -4.37 15.19
CA ARG A 55 -9.11 -4.38 15.33
C ARG A 55 -9.84 -4.89 14.09
N ASN A 56 -9.23 -4.74 12.92
CA ASN A 56 -9.83 -5.13 11.66
C ASN A 56 -9.73 -6.64 11.43
N LYS A 57 -10.52 -7.13 10.46
CA LYS A 57 -10.54 -8.54 10.05
C LYS A 57 -9.27 -9.01 9.34
N ARG A 58 -8.40 -8.09 8.91
CA ARG A 58 -7.16 -8.39 8.19
C ARG A 58 -6.08 -7.31 8.41
N LEU A 59 -4.84 -7.71 8.20
CA LEU A 59 -3.71 -6.79 8.02
C LEU A 59 -3.88 -6.02 6.71
N LEU A 60 -3.26 -4.85 6.59
CA LEU A 60 -3.33 -3.99 5.41
C LEU A 60 -4.77 -3.85 4.89
N PRO A 61 -5.71 -3.32 5.70
CA PRO A 61 -7.15 -3.34 5.43
C PRO A 61 -7.58 -2.50 4.21
N LYS A 62 -6.64 -1.84 3.53
CA LYS A 62 -6.87 -1.15 2.26
C LYS A 62 -6.53 -2.01 1.03
N GLU A 63 -5.82 -3.12 1.21
CA GLU A 63 -5.37 -4.01 0.12
C GLU A 63 -6.30 -5.18 -0.08
N ASP A 64 -6.45 -5.72 -1.30
CA ASP A 64 -7.39 -6.81 -1.56
C ASP A 64 -7.19 -8.03 -0.62
N PRO A 65 -8.25 -8.77 -0.23
CA PRO A 65 -8.18 -9.78 0.83
C PRO A 65 -7.07 -10.82 0.65
N GLU A 66 -6.83 -11.27 -0.58
CA GLU A 66 -5.80 -12.24 -0.91
C GLU A 66 -4.39 -11.68 -0.72
N VAL A 67 -4.19 -10.38 -0.94
CA VAL A 67 -2.90 -9.70 -0.70
C VAL A 67 -2.64 -9.58 0.79
N SER A 68 -3.65 -9.18 1.56
CA SER A 68 -3.58 -9.18 3.04
C SER A 68 -3.29 -10.57 3.60
N GLN A 69 -3.84 -11.62 2.98
CA GLN A 69 -3.66 -13.01 3.39
C GLN A 69 -2.21 -13.48 3.16
N MET A 70 -1.60 -13.13 2.03
CA MET A 70 -0.18 -13.45 1.76
C MET A 70 0.76 -12.87 2.83
N VAL A 71 0.52 -11.63 3.26
CA VAL A 71 1.30 -11.00 4.33
C VAL A 71 1.07 -11.71 5.68
N LEU A 72 -0.18 -12.05 6.00
CA LEU A 72 -0.51 -12.79 7.22
C LEU A 72 0.19 -14.16 7.28
N GLU A 73 0.19 -14.91 6.17
CA GLU A 73 0.87 -16.21 6.09
C GLU A 73 2.37 -16.08 6.24
N SER A 74 2.96 -15.03 5.66
CA SER A 74 4.38 -14.74 5.87
C SER A 74 4.69 -14.43 7.34
N PHE A 75 3.83 -13.64 7.99
CA PHE A 75 4.01 -13.31 9.40
C PHE A 75 3.93 -14.55 10.31
N GLN A 76 3.03 -15.48 9.99
CA GLN A 76 2.93 -16.76 10.70
C GLN A 76 4.19 -17.62 10.52
N LYS A 77 4.79 -17.62 9.31
CA LYS A 77 6.08 -18.31 9.05
C LYS A 77 7.22 -17.68 9.84
N ASP A 78 7.21 -16.35 10.00
CA ASP A 78 8.17 -15.60 10.82
C ASP A 78 7.90 -15.75 12.34
N GLY A 79 6.90 -16.54 12.75
CA GLY A 79 6.59 -16.81 14.16
C GLY A 79 5.83 -15.69 14.88
N ILE A 80 5.27 -14.73 14.14
CA ILE A 80 4.55 -13.59 14.71
C ILE A 80 3.16 -14.03 15.16
N ASN A 81 2.78 -13.66 16.38
CA ASN A 81 1.42 -13.84 16.89
C ASN A 81 0.52 -12.69 16.43
N VAL A 82 -0.25 -12.89 15.36
CA VAL A 82 -1.16 -11.88 14.81
C VAL A 82 -2.58 -12.06 15.37
N LEU A 83 -3.05 -11.08 16.14
CA LEU A 83 -4.35 -11.06 16.79
C LEU A 83 -5.30 -10.09 16.06
N LEU A 84 -6.01 -10.63 15.07
CA LEU A 84 -7.03 -9.92 14.28
C LEU A 84 -8.36 -9.83 15.04
N GLN A 85 -9.16 -8.81 14.76
CA GLN A 85 -10.44 -8.56 15.45
C GLN A 85 -10.32 -8.48 16.98
N HIS A 86 -9.17 -8.02 17.47
CA HIS A 86 -8.94 -7.75 18.88
C HIS A 86 -9.01 -6.24 19.08
N THR A 87 -9.86 -5.78 20.00
CA THR A 87 -10.03 -4.36 20.31
C THR A 87 -9.29 -4.04 21.61
N PRO A 88 -8.17 -3.29 21.57
CA PRO A 88 -7.47 -2.83 22.77
C PRO A 88 -8.41 -2.03 23.68
N LYS A 89 -8.45 -2.35 24.98
CA LYS A 89 -9.30 -1.67 25.97
C LYS A 89 -8.50 -0.88 26.99
N LYS A 90 -7.55 -1.53 27.66
CA LYS A 90 -6.73 -0.90 28.70
C LYS A 90 -5.36 -1.56 28.83
N PHE A 91 -4.39 -0.77 29.27
CA PHE A 91 -3.09 -1.23 29.72
C PHE A 91 -3.05 -1.26 31.24
N PHE A 92 -2.45 -2.28 31.83
CA PHE A 92 -2.34 -2.41 33.28
C PHE A 92 -1.09 -3.22 33.67
N LYS A 93 -0.73 -3.16 34.95
CA LYS A 93 0.37 -3.95 35.52
C LYS A 93 -0.17 -5.01 36.48
N ARG A 94 0.39 -6.21 36.43
CA ARG A 94 0.13 -7.29 37.39
C ARG A 94 1.45 -7.95 37.76
N GLU A 95 1.74 -8.01 39.05
CA GLU A 95 2.99 -8.59 39.58
C GLU A 95 4.27 -8.02 38.92
N GLY A 96 4.26 -6.72 38.62
CA GLY A 96 5.40 -6.03 37.98
C GLY A 96 5.55 -6.28 36.47
N LYS A 97 4.61 -6.98 35.83
CA LYS A 97 4.58 -7.21 34.37
C LYS A 97 3.49 -6.39 33.71
N ASP A 98 3.74 -5.95 32.48
CA ASP A 98 2.83 -5.11 31.70
C ASP A 98 1.90 -5.98 30.83
N PHE A 99 0.61 -5.62 30.79
CA PHE A 99 -0.44 -6.33 30.07
C PHE A 99 -1.33 -5.38 29.27
N LEU A 100 -1.75 -5.84 28.10
CA LEU A 100 -2.85 -5.25 27.32
C LEU A 100 -4.09 -6.13 27.48
N GLU A 101 -5.19 -5.54 27.93
CA GLU A 101 -6.52 -6.14 27.84
C GLU A 101 -7.14 -5.84 26.47
N CYS A 102 -7.55 -6.87 25.75
CA CYS A 102 -8.30 -6.81 24.50
C CYS A 102 -9.67 -7.44 24.66
N GLU A 103 -10.66 -6.89 23.94
CA GLU A 103 -11.93 -7.58 23.71
C GLU A 103 -11.87 -8.34 22.38
N HIS A 104 -12.24 -9.61 22.39
CA HIS A 104 -12.39 -10.45 21.21
C HIS A 104 -13.58 -11.40 21.39
N ASN A 105 -14.53 -11.38 20.44
CA ASN A 105 -15.76 -12.19 20.49
C ASN A 105 -16.52 -12.11 21.83
N GLY A 106 -16.60 -10.90 22.41
CA GLY A 106 -17.27 -10.66 23.70
C GLY A 106 -16.51 -11.18 24.93
N SER A 107 -15.31 -11.73 24.76
CA SER A 107 -14.43 -12.20 25.83
C SER A 107 -13.23 -11.27 26.01
N SER A 108 -12.74 -11.19 27.25
CA SER A 108 -11.51 -10.46 27.57
C SER A 108 -10.29 -11.36 27.37
N VAL A 109 -9.27 -10.85 26.68
CA VAL A 109 -8.00 -11.51 26.42
C VAL A 109 -6.87 -10.61 26.92
N GLU A 110 -5.98 -11.15 27.75
CA GLU A 110 -4.85 -10.41 28.30
C GLU A 110 -3.55 -10.82 27.59
N ILE A 111 -2.80 -9.83 27.11
CA ILE A 111 -1.57 -10.03 26.34
C ILE A 111 -0.39 -9.41 27.10
N PRO A 112 0.56 -10.20 27.61
CA PRO A 112 1.75 -9.69 28.27
C PRO A 112 2.74 -9.08 27.28
N PHE A 113 3.44 -8.01 27.67
CA PHE A 113 4.48 -7.39 26.84
C PHE A 113 5.56 -6.72 27.68
N ASP A 114 6.73 -6.47 27.06
CA ASP A 114 7.83 -5.70 27.66
C ASP A 114 8.00 -4.34 26.97
N THR A 115 7.66 -4.25 25.69
CA THR A 115 7.74 -3.02 24.89
C THR A 115 6.50 -2.89 24.04
N LEU A 116 5.92 -1.69 24.01
CA LEU A 116 4.75 -1.37 23.21
C LEU A 116 5.14 -0.48 22.03
N LEU A 117 4.84 -0.90 20.81
CA LEU A 117 4.91 -0.08 19.60
C LEU A 117 3.51 0.35 19.17
N VAL A 118 3.26 1.65 19.08
CA VAL A 118 1.95 2.19 18.66
C VAL A 118 2.00 2.67 17.21
N ALA A 119 1.33 1.94 16.31
CA ALA A 119 1.26 2.20 14.86
C ALA A 119 -0.19 2.37 14.37
N LEU A 120 -0.97 3.21 15.07
CA LEU A 120 -2.41 3.42 14.83
C LEU A 120 -2.75 4.51 13.81
N GLY A 121 -1.74 5.07 13.13
CA GLY A 121 -1.88 6.15 12.16
C GLY A 121 -1.24 7.46 12.61
N ARG A 122 -1.24 8.44 11.71
CA ARG A 122 -0.59 9.76 11.91
C ARG A 122 -1.65 10.86 11.91
N LYS A 123 -1.44 11.89 12.73
CA LYS A 123 -2.25 13.12 12.74
C LYS A 123 -1.40 14.27 12.21
N ALA A 124 -1.99 15.13 11.39
CA ALA A 124 -1.31 16.34 10.91
C ALA A 124 -1.01 17.31 12.06
N ASN A 125 0.16 17.94 12.00
CA ASN A 125 0.59 18.97 12.95
C ASN A 125 0.04 20.32 12.49
N THR A 126 -1.14 20.70 12.99
CA THR A 126 -1.84 21.93 12.58
C THR A 126 -2.06 22.93 13.71
N THR A 127 -1.54 22.65 14.92
CA THR A 127 -1.73 23.51 16.10
C THR A 127 -0.42 24.14 16.52
N GLY A 128 -0.48 25.37 17.04
CA GLY A 128 0.71 26.08 17.57
C GLY A 128 1.55 26.77 16.49
N PHE A 129 1.02 26.90 15.27
CA PHE A 129 1.67 27.57 14.13
C PHE A 129 0.99 28.89 13.72
N GLY A 130 0.00 29.36 14.49
CA GLY A 130 -0.73 30.59 14.17
C GLY A 130 -1.85 30.40 13.12
N LEU A 131 -2.20 29.16 12.78
CA LEU A 131 -3.15 28.87 11.69
C LEU A 131 -4.56 29.31 12.06
N GLU A 132 -4.92 29.15 13.33
CA GLU A 132 -6.21 29.56 13.89
C GLU A 132 -6.39 31.08 13.85
N GLU A 133 -5.35 31.84 14.22
CA GLU A 133 -5.32 33.29 14.20
C GLU A 133 -5.37 33.86 12.77
N LEU A 134 -4.73 33.17 11.82
CA LEU A 134 -4.79 33.51 10.40
C LEU A 134 -6.13 33.13 9.75
N GLY A 135 -6.92 32.26 10.38
CA GLY A 135 -8.17 31.75 9.82
C GLY A 135 -7.95 30.74 8.69
N VAL A 136 -6.85 29.98 8.73
CA VAL A 136 -6.61 28.89 7.76
C VAL A 136 -7.59 27.75 8.02
N GLU A 137 -8.33 27.36 6.99
CA GLU A 137 -9.32 26.29 7.10
C GLU A 137 -8.64 24.92 7.21
N LEU A 138 -9.16 24.09 8.12
CA LEU A 138 -8.78 22.70 8.27
C LEU A 138 -9.89 21.79 7.70
N SER A 139 -9.49 20.70 7.07
CA SER A 139 -10.40 19.65 6.63
C SER A 139 -11.04 18.94 7.84
N PRO A 140 -12.14 18.18 7.66
CA PRO A 140 -12.72 17.36 8.73
C PRO A 140 -11.76 16.33 9.35
N ARG A 141 -10.65 16.01 8.66
CA ARG A 141 -9.60 15.10 9.15
C ARG A 141 -8.51 15.82 9.96
N GLY A 142 -8.61 17.15 10.10
CA GLY A 142 -7.62 17.98 10.78
C GLY A 142 -6.34 18.20 9.97
N THR A 143 -6.38 18.05 8.65
CA THR A 143 -5.32 18.51 7.73
C THR A 143 -5.60 19.94 7.28
N ILE A 144 -4.60 20.68 6.81
CA ILE A 144 -4.83 21.97 6.15
C ILE A 144 -5.64 21.74 4.88
N GLN A 145 -6.74 22.46 4.73
CA GLN A 145 -7.56 22.39 3.54
C GLN A 145 -6.88 23.13 2.40
N VAL A 146 -6.71 22.44 1.27
CA VAL A 146 -6.11 22.99 0.05
C VAL A 146 -6.97 22.69 -1.17
N ASP A 147 -6.90 23.57 -2.17
CA ASP A 147 -7.47 23.33 -3.50
C ASP A 147 -6.58 22.41 -4.35
N GLU A 148 -6.99 22.13 -5.58
CA GLU A 148 -6.25 21.27 -6.53
C GLU A 148 -4.86 21.83 -6.91
N THR A 149 -4.57 23.09 -6.59
CA THR A 149 -3.29 23.76 -6.82
C THR A 149 -2.43 23.83 -5.55
N MET A 150 -2.83 23.14 -4.48
CA MET A 150 -2.19 23.11 -3.14
C MET A 150 -2.27 24.42 -2.35
N ARG A 151 -3.18 25.33 -2.75
CA ARG A 151 -3.39 26.63 -2.11
C ARG A 151 -4.47 26.52 -1.03
N THR A 152 -4.29 27.21 0.10
CA THR A 152 -5.31 27.27 1.15
C THR A 152 -6.42 28.27 0.81
N ASN A 153 -7.34 28.52 1.75
CA ASN A 153 -8.30 29.62 1.65
C ASN A 153 -7.63 31.01 1.65
N ILE A 154 -6.34 31.10 1.98
CA ILE A 154 -5.56 32.34 1.97
C ILE A 154 -4.65 32.35 0.71
N PRO A 155 -4.80 33.30 -0.23
CA PRO A 155 -4.23 33.18 -1.59
C PRO A 155 -2.71 33.00 -1.70
N ASN A 156 -1.96 33.47 -0.71
CA ASN A 156 -0.50 33.40 -0.66
C ASN A 156 0.03 32.33 0.31
N ILE A 157 -0.85 31.47 0.85
CA ILE A 157 -0.47 30.34 1.70
C ILE A 157 -0.77 29.03 0.97
N TYR A 158 0.22 28.15 0.98
CA TYR A 158 0.18 26.84 0.36
C TYR A 158 0.59 25.79 1.38
N ALA A 159 0.12 24.55 1.20
CA ALA A 159 0.49 23.43 2.07
C ALA A 159 0.74 22.17 1.24
N CYS A 160 1.72 21.37 1.63
CA CYS A 160 2.05 20.09 0.98
C CYS A 160 2.52 19.06 2.01
N GLY A 161 2.57 17.79 1.61
CA GLY A 161 2.91 16.65 2.45
C GLY A 161 1.77 16.22 3.38
N ASP A 162 2.14 15.49 4.43
CA ASP A 162 1.22 14.90 5.42
C ASP A 162 0.22 15.92 6.01
N VAL A 163 0.62 17.20 6.11
CA VAL A 163 -0.22 18.26 6.68
C VAL A 163 -1.36 18.67 5.75
N ALA A 164 -1.22 18.50 4.43
CA ALA A 164 -2.28 18.76 3.45
C ALA A 164 -3.14 17.49 3.18
N GLY A 165 -2.50 16.31 3.23
CA GLY A 165 -3.15 15.04 2.91
C GLY A 165 -3.57 14.92 1.43
N PRO A 166 -4.39 13.91 1.08
CA PRO A 166 -4.78 12.77 1.91
C PRO A 166 -3.69 11.70 2.02
N TYR A 167 -2.62 11.81 1.23
CA TYR A 167 -1.52 10.85 1.17
C TYR A 167 -0.40 11.25 2.13
N GLN A 168 0.15 10.28 2.85
CA GLN A 168 1.21 10.47 3.86
C GLN A 168 2.46 9.71 3.43
N PHE A 169 3.02 10.11 2.28
CA PHE A 169 4.19 9.46 1.69
C PHE A 169 5.23 10.50 1.26
N THR A 170 6.51 10.19 1.46
CA THR A 170 7.63 11.09 1.15
C THR A 170 7.64 11.51 -0.33
N HIS A 171 7.45 10.58 -1.27
CA HIS A 171 7.42 10.90 -2.70
C HIS A 171 6.23 11.78 -3.07
N ILE A 172 5.10 11.66 -2.38
CA ILE A 172 3.94 12.53 -2.59
C ILE A 172 4.18 13.93 -2.00
N ALA A 173 4.81 14.02 -0.83
CA ALA A 173 5.20 15.30 -0.25
C ALA A 173 6.15 16.08 -1.19
N ALA A 174 7.17 15.41 -1.73
CA ALA A 174 8.09 16.00 -2.70
C ALA A 174 7.37 16.42 -3.99
N HIS A 175 6.47 15.58 -4.50
CA HIS A 175 5.67 15.89 -5.68
C HIS A 175 4.80 17.12 -5.45
N GLN A 176 4.04 17.16 -4.35
CA GLN A 176 3.20 18.31 -3.97
C GLN A 176 4.03 19.58 -3.73
N ALA A 177 5.22 19.47 -3.14
CA ALA A 177 6.09 20.61 -2.88
C ALA A 177 6.51 21.31 -4.19
N TRP A 178 6.75 20.56 -5.26
CA TRP A 178 7.00 21.13 -6.59
C TRP A 178 5.81 21.97 -7.07
N TYR A 179 4.58 21.47 -6.92
CA TYR A 179 3.38 22.23 -7.29
C TYR A 179 3.19 23.47 -6.42
N CYS A 180 3.39 23.37 -5.10
CA CYS A 180 3.35 24.55 -4.21
C CYS A 180 4.35 25.61 -4.68
N ALA A 181 5.59 25.22 -4.94
CA ALA A 181 6.64 26.14 -5.37
C ALA A 181 6.25 26.85 -6.68
N VAL A 182 5.90 26.08 -7.72
CA VAL A 182 5.53 26.64 -9.03
C VAL A 182 4.27 27.48 -8.95
N ASN A 183 3.18 26.98 -8.34
CA ASN A 183 1.91 27.69 -8.24
C ASN A 183 2.03 28.97 -7.42
N SER A 184 2.84 28.99 -6.36
CA SER A 184 3.08 30.20 -5.57
C SER A 184 3.76 31.31 -6.37
N MET A 185 4.55 30.97 -7.39
CA MET A 185 5.26 31.93 -8.25
C MET A 185 4.42 32.49 -9.39
N ILE A 186 3.45 31.72 -9.90
CA ILE A 186 2.67 32.08 -11.12
C ILE A 186 1.23 32.50 -10.82
N SER A 187 0.77 32.32 -9.58
CA SER A 187 -0.52 32.80 -9.09
C SER A 187 -0.59 34.34 -9.15
N PRO A 188 -1.76 34.95 -9.46
CA PRO A 188 -3.06 34.32 -9.69
C PRO A 188 -3.35 34.00 -11.16
N PHE A 189 -2.42 34.27 -12.06
CA PHE A 189 -2.70 34.24 -13.50
C PHE A 189 -2.74 32.81 -14.06
N TRP A 190 -1.92 31.91 -13.51
CA TRP A 190 -1.74 30.53 -13.97
C TRP A 190 -1.73 29.59 -12.76
N GLY A 191 -1.94 28.29 -13.00
CA GLY A 191 -1.86 27.27 -11.95
C GLY A 191 -1.91 25.86 -12.52
N PHE A 192 -1.13 24.96 -11.91
CA PHE A 192 -1.09 23.55 -12.23
C PHE A 192 -1.82 22.74 -11.17
N LYS A 193 -2.71 21.87 -11.62
CA LYS A 193 -3.42 20.91 -10.75
C LYS A 193 -2.50 19.73 -10.44
N VAL A 194 -2.48 19.30 -9.19
CA VAL A 194 -1.76 18.08 -8.81
C VAL A 194 -2.46 16.87 -9.40
N ASP A 195 -1.70 16.00 -10.08
CA ASP A 195 -2.21 14.79 -10.69
C ASP A 195 -1.99 13.58 -9.77
N TYR A 196 -3.08 13.10 -9.16
CA TYR A 196 -3.08 11.92 -8.30
C TYR A 196 -3.53 10.63 -9.01
N SER A 197 -3.68 10.64 -10.33
CA SER A 197 -4.23 9.49 -11.08
C SER A 197 -3.40 8.21 -10.98
N THR A 198 -2.10 8.32 -10.63
CA THR A 198 -1.13 7.22 -10.63
C THR A 198 -0.34 7.11 -9.33
N VAL A 199 -0.89 7.63 -8.22
CA VAL A 199 -0.21 7.61 -6.91
C VAL A 199 0.23 6.20 -6.55
N PRO A 200 1.54 5.96 -6.41
CA PRO A 200 2.04 4.67 -5.99
C PRO A 200 2.20 4.61 -4.47
N TRP A 201 2.11 3.42 -3.92
CA TRP A 201 2.45 3.12 -2.53
C TRP A 201 2.98 1.68 -2.46
N SER A 202 4.08 1.49 -1.72
CA SER A 202 4.56 0.16 -1.33
C SER A 202 4.56 0.00 0.20
N THR A 203 4.19 -1.19 0.67
CA THR A 203 4.45 -1.65 2.04
C THR A 203 5.60 -2.64 1.98
N PHE A 204 6.69 -2.34 2.66
CA PHE A 204 7.95 -3.09 2.61
C PHE A 204 7.98 -4.26 3.61
N THR A 205 6.89 -5.02 3.65
CA THR A 205 6.90 -6.38 4.20
C THR A 205 7.57 -7.33 3.21
N ASP A 206 7.66 -8.60 3.56
CA ASP A 206 8.06 -9.69 2.70
C ASP A 206 6.95 -10.75 2.71
N PRO A 207 6.16 -10.91 1.63
CA PRO A 207 6.28 -10.20 0.35
C PRO A 207 6.04 -8.69 0.50
N GLU A 208 6.75 -7.90 -0.32
CA GLU A 208 6.43 -6.48 -0.48
C GLU A 208 5.06 -6.36 -1.14
N VAL A 209 4.30 -5.33 -0.81
CA VAL A 209 3.00 -5.06 -1.43
C VAL A 209 3.02 -3.67 -2.05
N ALA A 210 3.13 -3.61 -3.36
CA ALA A 210 3.12 -2.38 -4.14
C ALA A 210 1.80 -2.21 -4.89
N ARG A 211 1.27 -0.99 -4.90
CA ARG A 211 0.01 -0.64 -5.58
C ARG A 211 0.06 0.72 -6.24
N SER A 212 -0.63 0.85 -7.38
CA SER A 212 -0.94 2.13 -8.02
C SER A 212 -2.28 2.05 -8.73
N GLY A 213 -3.08 3.11 -8.63
CA GLY A 213 -4.47 3.12 -9.12
C GLY A 213 -5.41 2.26 -8.26
N LEU A 214 -6.49 1.79 -8.87
CA LEU A 214 -7.56 1.05 -8.19
C LEU A 214 -7.17 -0.41 -7.90
N ASN A 215 -7.52 -0.89 -6.71
CA ASN A 215 -7.69 -2.33 -6.45
C ASN A 215 -9.17 -2.74 -6.55
N GLU A 216 -9.48 -4.03 -6.37
CA GLU A 216 -10.86 -4.50 -6.50
C GLU A 216 -11.80 -3.91 -5.44
N LEU A 217 -11.31 -3.72 -4.21
CA LEU A 217 -12.09 -3.10 -3.14
C LEU A 217 -12.52 -1.69 -3.51
N GLU A 218 -11.56 -0.84 -3.91
CA GLU A 218 -11.81 0.54 -4.30
C GLU A 218 -12.69 0.62 -5.55
N ALA A 219 -12.46 -0.24 -6.55
CA ALA A 219 -13.28 -0.28 -7.76
C ALA A 219 -14.73 -0.70 -7.46
N LYS A 220 -14.95 -1.67 -6.56
CA LYS A 220 -16.29 -2.06 -6.08
C LYS A 220 -16.97 -0.94 -5.32
N GLU A 221 -16.27 -0.30 -4.38
CA GLU A 221 -16.79 0.84 -3.61
C GLU A 221 -17.19 2.02 -4.50
N GLN A 222 -16.42 2.28 -5.56
CA GLN A 222 -16.68 3.36 -6.52
C GLN A 222 -17.66 2.99 -7.64
N GLY A 223 -18.10 1.72 -7.72
CA GLY A 223 -18.98 1.24 -8.79
C GLY A 223 -18.35 1.29 -10.19
N ILE A 224 -17.02 1.18 -10.27
CA ILE A 224 -16.27 1.22 -11.53
C ILE A 224 -16.21 -0.20 -12.11
N PRO A 225 -16.69 -0.46 -13.33
CA PRO A 225 -16.55 -1.76 -13.98
C PRO A 225 -15.10 -2.07 -14.30
N TYR A 226 -14.66 -3.30 -14.03
CA TYR A 226 -13.31 -3.78 -14.32
C TYR A 226 -13.30 -5.26 -14.72
N GLU A 227 -12.22 -5.65 -15.39
CA GLU A 227 -11.77 -7.02 -15.57
C GLU A 227 -10.50 -7.24 -14.75
N VAL A 228 -10.33 -8.43 -14.19
CA VAL A 228 -9.14 -8.79 -13.40
C VAL A 228 -8.28 -9.74 -14.22
N THR A 229 -6.98 -9.50 -14.23
CA THR A 229 -5.97 -10.46 -14.66
C THR A 229 -4.95 -10.66 -13.56
N THR A 230 -4.60 -11.92 -13.30
CA THR A 230 -3.54 -12.29 -12.36
C THR A 230 -2.43 -13.09 -13.03
N TYR A 231 -1.24 -13.02 -12.46
CA TYR A 231 -0.11 -13.89 -12.74
C TYR A 231 0.57 -14.26 -11.44
N GLY A 232 0.70 -15.56 -11.16
CA GLY A 232 1.44 -16.07 -10.00
C GLY A 232 2.94 -15.95 -10.25
N ILE A 233 3.67 -15.39 -9.29
CA ILE A 233 5.14 -15.22 -9.37
C ILE A 233 5.85 -16.56 -9.13
N ASP A 234 5.14 -17.55 -8.59
CA ASP A 234 5.61 -18.92 -8.33
C ASP A 234 6.10 -19.66 -9.58
N ASP A 235 5.58 -19.33 -10.75
CA ASP A 235 6.01 -19.90 -12.04
C ASP A 235 7.16 -19.12 -12.72
N LEU A 236 7.68 -18.06 -12.10
CA LEU A 236 8.71 -17.21 -12.71
C LEU A 236 10.13 -17.74 -12.44
N ASP A 237 10.86 -18.10 -13.50
CA ASP A 237 12.23 -18.63 -13.43
C ASP A 237 13.16 -17.82 -12.51
N ARG A 238 13.13 -16.48 -12.61
CA ARG A 238 13.98 -15.62 -11.77
C ARG A 238 13.59 -15.73 -10.29
N ALA A 239 12.30 -15.76 -9.98
CA ALA A 239 11.80 -15.88 -8.61
C ALA A 239 12.15 -17.25 -8.02
N ILE A 240 12.09 -18.32 -8.81
CA ILE A 240 12.53 -19.67 -8.42
C ILE A 240 14.03 -19.67 -8.11
N ALA A 241 14.85 -19.06 -8.98
CA ALA A 241 16.29 -18.99 -8.79
C ALA A 241 16.70 -18.19 -7.53
N ASP A 242 15.92 -17.18 -7.15
CA ASP A 242 16.15 -16.36 -5.96
C ASP A 242 15.47 -16.92 -4.69
N GLU A 243 14.91 -18.13 -4.75
CA GLU A 243 14.13 -18.76 -3.65
C GLU A 243 12.95 -17.88 -3.17
N ALA A 244 12.44 -17.03 -4.07
CA ALA A 244 11.39 -16.06 -3.84
C ALA A 244 10.16 -16.30 -4.73
N ALA A 245 9.90 -17.56 -5.08
CA ALA A 245 8.78 -18.03 -5.91
C ALA A 245 7.43 -17.99 -5.15
N TYR A 246 7.03 -16.79 -4.74
CA TYR A 246 5.75 -16.51 -4.10
C TYR A 246 5.23 -15.13 -4.51
N GLY A 247 3.92 -14.96 -4.42
CA GLY A 247 3.28 -13.68 -4.70
C GLY A 247 2.54 -13.64 -6.03
N THR A 248 2.09 -12.45 -6.42
CA THR A 248 1.19 -12.25 -7.55
C THR A 248 1.33 -10.86 -8.16
N VAL A 249 1.13 -10.78 -9.47
CA VAL A 249 0.81 -9.53 -10.17
C VAL A 249 -0.67 -9.54 -10.48
N LYS A 250 -1.41 -8.54 -10.00
CA LYS A 250 -2.84 -8.37 -10.24
C LYS A 250 -3.11 -7.05 -10.92
N VAL A 251 -3.74 -7.09 -12.09
CA VAL A 251 -4.04 -5.91 -12.90
C VAL A 251 -5.54 -5.79 -13.13
N LEU A 252 -6.08 -4.59 -12.91
CA LEU A 252 -7.45 -4.24 -13.28
C LEU A 252 -7.45 -3.50 -14.60
N THR A 253 -8.29 -3.90 -15.54
CA THR A 253 -8.48 -3.23 -16.84
C THR A 253 -9.93 -2.81 -17.06
N VAL A 254 -10.14 -1.81 -17.91
CA VAL A 254 -11.49 -1.46 -18.40
C VAL A 254 -12.05 -2.62 -19.21
N PRO A 255 -13.31 -3.06 -19.00
CA PRO A 255 -13.86 -4.19 -19.72
C PRO A 255 -13.76 -4.07 -21.25
N GLY A 256 -13.27 -5.12 -21.90
CA GLY A 256 -13.05 -5.18 -23.34
C GLY A 256 -11.99 -4.21 -23.89
N LYS A 257 -11.17 -3.59 -23.04
CA LYS A 257 -10.09 -2.68 -23.43
C LYS A 257 -8.80 -3.04 -22.70
N ASP A 258 -7.67 -2.61 -23.24
CA ASP A 258 -6.36 -2.83 -22.61
C ASP A 258 -5.95 -1.73 -21.63
N LYS A 259 -6.83 -0.75 -21.40
CA LYS A 259 -6.60 0.37 -20.48
C LYS A 259 -6.56 -0.13 -19.04
N ILE A 260 -5.43 0.11 -18.38
CA ILE A 260 -5.21 -0.23 -16.97
C ILE A 260 -5.95 0.78 -16.06
N LEU A 261 -6.63 0.26 -15.05
CA LEU A 261 -7.31 1.00 -13.98
C LEU A 261 -6.51 1.01 -12.69
N GLY A 262 -5.72 -0.04 -12.47
CA GLY A 262 -4.79 -0.14 -11.35
C GLY A 262 -4.07 -1.48 -11.35
N VAL A 263 -3.06 -1.57 -10.51
CA VAL A 263 -2.23 -2.75 -10.33
C VAL A 263 -1.88 -2.92 -8.85
N THR A 264 -1.86 -4.16 -8.40
CA THR A 264 -1.24 -4.57 -7.14
C THR A 264 -0.23 -5.68 -7.43
N ILE A 265 0.98 -5.51 -6.96
CA ILE A 265 2.05 -6.52 -7.01
C ILE A 265 2.38 -6.90 -5.56
N ALA A 266 2.31 -8.19 -5.26
CA ALA A 266 2.80 -8.74 -4.00
C ALA A 266 3.95 -9.69 -4.32
N GLY A 267 5.15 -9.46 -3.81
CA GLY A 267 6.32 -10.29 -4.11
C GLY A 267 7.64 -9.59 -3.82
N LEU A 268 8.76 -10.27 -4.08
CA LEU A 268 10.10 -9.67 -3.94
C LEU A 268 10.25 -8.48 -4.91
N HIS A 269 10.77 -7.35 -4.41
CA HIS A 269 10.97 -6.12 -5.19
C HIS A 269 9.71 -5.56 -5.87
N ALA A 270 8.51 -5.82 -5.32
CA ALA A 270 7.26 -5.30 -5.86
C ALA A 270 7.28 -3.77 -6.00
N GLY A 271 7.93 -3.06 -5.05
CA GLY A 271 8.08 -1.60 -5.08
C GLY A 271 8.88 -1.07 -6.28
N ASP A 272 9.78 -1.87 -6.83
CA ASP A 272 10.59 -1.50 -8.00
C ASP A 272 9.89 -1.92 -9.31
N ILE A 273 9.30 -3.12 -9.32
CA ILE A 273 8.65 -3.72 -10.51
C ILE A 273 7.42 -2.92 -10.96
N ILE A 274 6.71 -2.29 -10.01
CA ILE A 274 5.49 -1.53 -10.31
C ILE A 274 5.72 -0.29 -11.18
N ALA A 275 6.97 0.19 -11.29
CA ALA A 275 7.33 1.40 -12.04
C ALA A 275 6.84 1.38 -13.51
N GLU A 276 6.87 0.21 -14.17
CA GLU A 276 6.37 0.07 -15.54
C GLU A 276 4.87 0.38 -15.64
N TYR A 277 4.06 -0.13 -14.72
CA TYR A 277 2.62 0.11 -14.70
C TYR A 277 2.29 1.57 -14.35
N ILE A 278 3.07 2.21 -13.47
CA ILE A 278 2.93 3.63 -13.17
C ILE A 278 3.16 4.45 -14.45
N ALA A 279 4.24 4.16 -15.19
CA ALA A 279 4.51 4.79 -16.47
C ALA A 279 3.41 4.50 -17.51
N ALA A 280 2.90 3.26 -17.55
CA ALA A 280 1.81 2.84 -18.44
C ALA A 280 0.55 3.67 -18.22
N MET A 281 0.10 3.78 -16.97
CA MET A 281 -1.07 4.55 -16.60
C MET A 281 -0.86 6.05 -16.84
N LYS A 282 0.32 6.58 -16.51
CA LYS A 282 0.65 8.01 -16.67
C LYS A 282 0.68 8.44 -18.14
N HIS A 283 1.18 7.58 -19.01
CA HIS A 283 1.34 7.86 -20.45
C HIS A 283 0.25 7.24 -21.32
N GLY A 284 -0.77 6.62 -20.70
CA GLY A 284 -1.95 6.12 -21.39
C GLY A 284 -1.69 4.92 -22.31
N PHE A 285 -0.67 4.11 -22.04
CA PHE A 285 -0.50 2.83 -22.74
C PHE A 285 -1.06 1.66 -21.93
N GLY A 286 -1.68 0.71 -22.64
CA GLY A 286 -2.34 -0.44 -22.06
C GLY A 286 -1.53 -1.73 -22.08
N MET A 287 -2.19 -2.82 -21.69
CA MET A 287 -1.60 -4.16 -21.56
C MET A 287 -0.96 -4.69 -22.84
N ASN A 288 -1.46 -4.34 -24.04
CA ASN A 288 -0.82 -4.78 -25.29
C ASN A 288 0.60 -4.23 -25.45
N LYS A 289 0.85 -2.99 -24.98
CA LYS A 289 2.17 -2.38 -25.09
C LYS A 289 3.14 -2.99 -24.10
N ILE A 290 2.71 -3.30 -22.87
CA ILE A 290 3.50 -4.08 -21.90
C ILE A 290 3.87 -5.45 -22.48
N LEU A 291 2.90 -6.18 -23.05
CA LEU A 291 3.16 -7.47 -23.70
C LEU A 291 4.16 -7.37 -24.87
N GLY A 292 4.08 -6.30 -25.65
CA GLY A 292 4.98 -6.04 -26.77
C GLY A 292 6.38 -5.58 -26.37
N THR A 293 6.59 -5.18 -25.12
CA THR A 293 7.90 -4.77 -24.60
C THR A 293 8.79 -5.98 -24.36
N ILE A 294 10.02 -5.92 -24.89
CA ILE A 294 11.04 -6.93 -24.61
C ILE A 294 11.57 -6.70 -23.18
N HIS A 295 11.23 -7.63 -22.28
CA HIS A 295 11.77 -7.70 -20.94
C HIS A 295 13.04 -8.57 -20.95
N ILE A 296 14.02 -8.22 -20.11
CA ILE A 296 15.28 -8.98 -20.00
C ILE A 296 14.99 -10.30 -19.29
N TYR A 297 15.57 -11.38 -19.79
CA TYR A 297 15.49 -12.71 -19.19
C TYR A 297 16.83 -13.13 -18.57
N PRO A 298 16.83 -13.78 -17.38
CA PRO A 298 15.70 -13.90 -16.44
C PRO A 298 15.64 -12.69 -15.50
N THR A 299 14.49 -12.00 -15.39
CA THR A 299 14.29 -10.91 -14.39
C THR A 299 12.92 -10.96 -13.73
N LEU A 300 12.80 -10.40 -12.52
CA LEU A 300 11.50 -10.30 -11.85
C LEU A 300 10.50 -9.44 -12.64
N ALA A 301 10.98 -8.44 -13.39
CA ALA A 301 10.14 -7.57 -14.22
C ALA A 301 9.38 -8.34 -15.32
N GLU A 302 9.83 -9.53 -15.73
CA GLU A 302 9.09 -10.37 -16.65
C GLU A 302 7.70 -10.78 -16.12
N SER A 303 7.45 -10.71 -14.81
CA SER A 303 6.12 -10.92 -14.23
C SER A 303 5.07 -10.01 -14.86
N ASN A 304 5.42 -8.76 -15.19
CA ASN A 304 4.50 -7.80 -15.82
C ASN A 304 4.15 -8.24 -17.25
N LYS A 305 5.15 -8.73 -18.00
CA LYS A 305 4.95 -9.31 -19.34
C LYS A 305 4.06 -10.54 -19.30
N PHE A 306 4.26 -11.44 -18.35
CA PHE A 306 3.44 -12.64 -18.22
C PHE A 306 2.01 -12.31 -17.77
N ALA A 307 1.81 -11.34 -16.87
CA ALA A 307 0.49 -10.80 -16.56
C ALA A 307 -0.20 -10.24 -17.81
N ALA A 308 0.53 -9.48 -18.64
CA ALA A 308 0.00 -9.00 -19.92
C ALA A 308 -0.31 -10.13 -20.92
N GLY A 309 0.47 -11.21 -20.89
CA GLY A 309 0.21 -12.44 -21.63
C GLY A 309 -1.08 -13.14 -21.19
N ASN A 310 -1.31 -13.27 -19.88
CA ASN A 310 -2.55 -13.81 -19.32
C ASN A 310 -3.76 -12.94 -19.70
N TRP A 311 -3.62 -11.61 -19.59
CA TRP A 311 -4.65 -10.67 -20.02
C TRP A 311 -4.99 -10.88 -21.50
N LYS A 312 -3.97 -11.02 -22.36
CA LYS A 312 -4.17 -11.23 -23.80
C LYS A 312 -4.89 -12.54 -24.08
N LYS A 313 -4.49 -13.65 -23.45
CA LYS A 313 -5.15 -14.96 -23.58
C LYS A 313 -6.63 -14.87 -23.21
N ASN A 314 -6.97 -14.16 -22.13
CA ASN A 314 -8.34 -13.98 -21.65
C ASN A 314 -9.19 -13.08 -22.56
N ASN A 315 -8.55 -12.23 -23.38
CA ASN A 315 -9.22 -11.26 -24.27
C ASN A 315 -9.19 -11.66 -25.76
N VAL A 316 -8.65 -12.84 -26.09
CA VAL A 316 -8.73 -13.36 -27.46
C VAL A 316 -10.16 -13.85 -27.73
N THR A 317 -10.83 -13.24 -28.70
CA THR A 317 -12.20 -13.63 -29.06
C THR A 317 -12.24 -14.88 -29.93
N GLU A 318 -13.34 -15.65 -29.85
CA GLU A 318 -13.58 -16.79 -30.75
C GLU A 318 -13.50 -16.40 -32.23
N LYS A 319 -13.96 -15.19 -32.58
CA LYS A 319 -13.85 -14.67 -33.95
C LYS A 319 -12.40 -14.51 -34.39
N THR A 320 -11.53 -14.03 -33.50
CA THR A 320 -10.09 -13.88 -33.76
C THR A 320 -9.44 -15.25 -33.95
N LEU A 321 -9.78 -16.24 -33.11
CA LEU A 321 -9.30 -17.62 -33.26
C LEU A 321 -9.79 -18.25 -34.56
N ALA A 322 -11.08 -18.12 -34.89
CA ALA A 322 -11.64 -18.65 -36.13
C ALA A 322 -10.99 -18.03 -37.37
N TRP A 323 -10.65 -16.74 -37.34
CA TRP A 323 -9.89 -16.09 -38.40
C TRP A 323 -8.45 -16.62 -38.48
N GLY A 324 -7.79 -16.80 -37.33
CA GLY A 324 -6.47 -17.42 -37.25
C GLY A 324 -6.46 -18.84 -37.82
N GLU A 325 -7.46 -19.65 -37.48
CA GLU A 325 -7.65 -21.00 -38.03
C GLU A 325 -7.85 -20.99 -39.55
N ARG A 326 -8.65 -20.05 -40.07
CA ARG A 326 -8.85 -19.89 -41.51
C ARG A 326 -7.54 -19.54 -42.22
N ILE A 327 -6.75 -18.62 -41.66
CA ILE A 327 -5.44 -18.27 -42.20
C ILE A 327 -4.48 -19.47 -42.14
N ASN A 328 -4.43 -20.19 -41.03
CA ASN A 328 -3.57 -21.36 -40.87
C ASN A 328 -3.97 -22.49 -41.83
N ARG A 329 -5.27 -22.71 -42.04
CA ARG A 329 -5.80 -23.65 -43.02
C ARG A 329 -5.40 -23.24 -44.43
N TRP A 330 -5.63 -21.99 -44.80
CA TRP A 330 -5.20 -21.45 -46.11
C TRP A 330 -3.69 -21.63 -46.31
N ARG A 331 -2.86 -21.30 -45.31
CA ARG A 331 -1.40 -21.49 -45.37
C ARG A 331 -1.00 -22.94 -45.59
N ARG A 332 -1.64 -23.88 -44.89
CA ARG A 332 -1.37 -25.33 -45.03
C ARG A 332 -1.83 -25.88 -46.38
N ASP A 333 -2.88 -25.33 -46.95
CA ASP A 333 -3.44 -25.81 -48.21
C ASP A 333 -2.74 -25.18 -49.44
N TYR A 334 -2.06 -24.03 -49.28
CA TYR A 334 -1.37 -23.29 -50.35
C TYR A 334 0.17 -23.37 -50.32
N PHE A 335 0.79 -23.71 -49.18
CA PHE A 335 2.22 -23.98 -49.04
C PHE A 335 2.43 -25.45 -48.70
#